data_AF-A0A7C2PPE7-F1
#
_entry.id   AF-A0A7C2PPE7-F1
#
_cell.length_a   1.000
_cell.length_b   1.000
_cell.length_c   1.000
_cell.angle_alpha   90.00
_cell.angle_beta   90.00
_cell.angle_gamma   90.00
#
_symmetry.space_group_name_H-M   'P 1'
#
loop_
_entity.id
_entity.type
_entity.pdbx_description
1 polymer ?
#
loop_
_entity_poly.entity_id
_entity_poly.type
_entity_poly.pdbx_seq_one_letter_code
_entity_poly.pdbx_strand_id
1 'polypeptide(L)'
;MNKRIALIAFGFILLLAAGGVYVQYRVGSQSNLPSFDELLASQDIMPGMELPKLGAMPEFQGIEAWINSEALTPEDLEGKVVLVDFWTYSCINCIRTYPYMRDWYTKYRDQGFVIVGIHTPEFNFEKDYDNVLKATQENNLTYPVALDNSYLTWRAYRNRFWPASYLFDRDGQLRYTHFGEGNYDVTEGYIQELLGTEGELTEGELPAFELVHSPETYFGWWRSERFASPEETVRDRAATYTFPSTLRLNEWALEGQWTIREKFAQTGEGASRLAFRYHAGYANFVFGIEDGKTADVKVYVDGEYTTTLTINDADLYEAYRSAPGEHHIMLEFTDPGVEVYTITFGA
;
A
#
# COMPACT_ATOMS: atom_id res chain seq x y z
N MET A 1 -52.11 64.07 -3.62
CA MET A 1 -51.31 64.58 -4.76
C MET A 1 -50.52 63.40 -5.34
N ASN A 2 -50.97 62.91 -6.50
CA ASN A 2 -50.27 62.11 -7.51
C ASN A 2 -49.41 60.86 -7.17
N LYS A 3 -49.90 59.71 -7.70
CA LYS A 3 -49.18 58.71 -8.56
C LYS A 3 -48.19 57.77 -7.81
N ARG A 4 -48.12 56.44 -8.02
CA ARG A 4 -48.56 55.54 -9.11
C ARG A 4 -48.16 54.07 -8.77
N ILE A 5 -48.95 53.08 -9.25
CA ILE A 5 -48.54 51.74 -9.78
C ILE A 5 -48.10 50.70 -8.71
N ALA A 6 -48.52 49.43 -8.67
CA ALA A 6 -48.99 48.50 -9.71
C ALA A 6 -50.13 47.58 -9.24
N LEU A 7 -50.87 47.11 -10.24
CA LEU A 7 -52.03 46.23 -10.20
C LEU A 7 -51.61 44.77 -10.53
N ILE A 8 -52.48 43.83 -10.12
CA ILE A 8 -52.90 42.63 -10.87
C ILE A 8 -52.09 41.31 -10.73
N ALA A 9 -52.77 40.40 -10.01
CA ALA A 9 -53.30 39.10 -10.43
C ALA A 9 -52.46 37.81 -10.43
N PHE A 10 -53.03 36.88 -9.67
CA PHE A 10 -53.14 35.45 -9.96
C PHE A 10 -53.45 35.14 -11.43
N GLY A 11 -52.70 34.19 -12.02
CA GLY A 11 -53.20 33.31 -13.08
C GLY A 11 -52.23 32.93 -14.20
N PHE A 12 -52.09 31.60 -14.39
CA PHE A 12 -51.69 30.83 -15.59
C PHE A 12 -50.22 30.44 -15.86
N ILE A 13 -49.91 29.18 -15.50
CA ILE A 13 -49.50 28.03 -16.35
C ILE A 13 -48.80 28.32 -17.69
N LEU A 14 -47.59 27.77 -17.89
CA LEU A 14 -47.23 26.97 -19.07
C LEU A 14 -45.95 26.11 -18.91
N LEU A 15 -46.12 24.83 -19.28
CA LEU A 15 -45.22 23.68 -19.37
C LEU A 15 -43.82 23.91 -19.96
N LEU A 16 -42.82 23.17 -19.45
CA LEU A 16 -41.88 22.36 -20.26
C LEU A 16 -41.31 21.20 -19.43
N ALA A 17 -41.26 20.01 -20.05
CA ALA A 17 -40.86 18.74 -19.46
C ALA A 17 -39.34 18.57 -19.34
N ALA A 18 -38.87 17.94 -18.26
CA ALA A 18 -37.72 17.05 -18.27
C ALA A 18 -37.72 16.23 -16.96
N GLY A 19 -37.64 14.91 -17.10
CA GLY A 19 -37.63 13.97 -15.99
C GLY A 19 -36.42 14.15 -15.08
N GLY A 20 -36.65 13.87 -13.81
CA GLY A 20 -35.62 13.81 -12.79
C GLY A 20 -36.19 13.15 -11.56
N VAL A 21 -36.39 11.83 -11.62
CA VAL A 21 -36.51 11.03 -10.40
C VAL A 21 -35.23 11.28 -9.63
N TYR A 22 -35.34 12.01 -8.52
CA TYR A 22 -34.22 12.18 -7.60
C TYR A 22 -34.04 10.84 -6.87
N VAL A 23 -33.35 9.91 -7.51
CA VAL A 23 -32.85 8.71 -6.88
C VAL A 23 -31.84 9.17 -5.85
N GLN A 24 -32.22 9.13 -4.57
CA GLN A 24 -31.23 9.16 -3.50
C GLN A 24 -30.35 7.91 -3.69
N TYR A 25 -29.18 8.07 -4.30
CA TYR A 25 -28.13 7.08 -4.23
C TYR A 25 -27.72 6.96 -2.76
N ARG A 26 -28.32 6.00 -2.04
CA ARG A 26 -27.65 5.39 -0.89
C ARG A 26 -26.43 4.66 -1.45
N VAL A 27 -25.28 5.34 -1.50
CA VAL A 27 -23.99 4.63 -1.52
C VAL A 27 -23.79 4.09 -0.11
N GLY A 28 -24.44 2.97 0.14
CA GLY A 28 -24.26 2.16 1.33
C GLY A 28 -24.19 0.73 0.85
N SER A 29 -23.13 0.36 0.13
CA SER A 29 -22.81 -1.06 0.01
C SER A 29 -22.33 -1.49 1.39
N GLN A 30 -23.24 -2.06 2.18
CA GLN A 30 -22.79 -2.86 3.31
C GLN A 30 -21.96 -3.98 2.70
N SER A 31 -20.66 -3.97 3.01
CA SER A 31 -19.77 -5.06 2.65
C SER A 31 -20.39 -6.37 3.13
N ASN A 32 -20.54 -7.34 2.22
CA ASN A 32 -21.08 -8.68 2.50
C ASN A 32 -20.11 -9.54 3.33
N LEU A 33 -18.92 -9.02 3.64
CA LEU A 33 -17.92 -9.68 4.47
C LEU A 33 -18.19 -9.44 5.97
N PRO A 34 -17.73 -10.36 6.85
CA PRO A 34 -17.70 -10.21 8.30
C PRO A 34 -16.95 -8.96 8.78
N SER A 35 -17.04 -8.66 10.07
CA SER A 35 -16.21 -7.62 10.70
C SER A 35 -14.72 -7.89 10.50
N PHE A 36 -13.89 -6.84 10.59
CA PHE A 36 -12.45 -7.02 10.46
C PHE A 36 -11.88 -8.01 11.48
N ASP A 37 -12.40 -8.01 12.71
CA ASP A 37 -11.96 -8.92 13.77
C ASP A 37 -12.31 -10.39 13.43
N GLU A 38 -13.46 -10.63 12.79
CA GLU A 38 -13.84 -11.95 12.29
C GLU A 38 -12.98 -12.38 11.09
N LEU A 39 -12.64 -11.45 10.19
CA LEU A 39 -11.71 -11.73 9.09
C LEU A 39 -10.31 -12.07 9.61
N LEU A 40 -9.79 -11.28 10.56
CA LEU A 40 -8.51 -11.51 11.21
C LEU A 40 -8.46 -12.90 11.88
N ALA A 41 -9.54 -13.31 12.55
CA ALA A 41 -9.62 -14.64 13.16
C ALA A 41 -9.67 -15.79 12.14
N SER A 42 -10.05 -15.54 10.89
CA SER A 42 -10.11 -16.58 9.85
C SER A 42 -8.72 -17.00 9.32
N GLN A 43 -7.67 -16.23 9.61
CA GLN A 43 -6.31 -16.55 9.18
C GLN A 43 -5.70 -17.75 9.92
N ASP A 44 -6.15 -18.01 11.15
CA ASP A 44 -5.62 -19.07 12.01
C ASP A 44 -6.22 -20.47 11.68
N ILE A 45 -7.03 -20.56 10.63
CA ILE A 45 -7.62 -21.82 10.17
C ILE A 45 -6.50 -22.64 9.52
N MET A 46 -6.35 -23.90 9.96
CA MET A 46 -5.33 -24.82 9.46
C MET A 46 -5.81 -25.66 8.27
N PRO A 47 -4.92 -25.99 7.30
CA PRO A 47 -5.23 -26.88 6.18
C PRO A 47 -5.84 -28.21 6.63
N GLY A 48 -6.88 -28.68 5.90
CA GLY A 48 -7.58 -29.93 6.18
C GLY A 48 -8.75 -29.82 7.17
N MET A 49 -9.06 -28.63 7.69
CA MET A 49 -10.38 -28.33 8.27
C MET A 49 -11.31 -27.81 7.18
N GLU A 50 -12.62 -28.01 7.34
CA GLU A 50 -13.59 -27.44 6.40
C GLU A 50 -13.49 -25.91 6.43
N LEU A 51 -13.03 -25.31 5.32
CA LEU A 51 -12.93 -23.86 5.19
C LEU A 51 -14.31 -23.20 5.35
N PRO A 52 -14.45 -22.16 6.19
CA PRO A 52 -15.73 -21.50 6.40
C PRO A 52 -16.21 -20.79 5.14
N LYS A 53 -17.52 -20.48 5.09
CA LYS A 53 -18.09 -19.56 4.08
C LYS A 53 -18.31 -18.21 4.75
N LEU A 54 -17.45 -17.24 4.43
CA LEU A 54 -17.36 -15.93 5.06
C LEU A 54 -18.04 -14.82 4.23
N GLY A 55 -19.02 -15.17 3.41
CA GLY A 55 -19.79 -14.21 2.61
C GLY A 55 -19.30 -14.05 1.18
N ALA A 56 -20.14 -13.42 0.36
CA ALA A 56 -19.91 -13.26 -1.07
C ALA A 56 -18.87 -12.17 -1.38
N MET A 57 -18.13 -12.36 -2.46
CA MET A 57 -17.18 -11.38 -3.01
C MET A 57 -17.83 -10.00 -3.19
N PRO A 58 -17.30 -8.94 -2.54
CA PRO A 58 -17.73 -7.58 -2.81
C PRO A 58 -17.32 -7.13 -4.21
N GLU A 59 -18.12 -6.24 -4.81
CA GLU A 59 -17.79 -5.54 -6.05
C GLU A 59 -16.45 -4.78 -5.97
N PHE A 60 -15.74 -4.72 -7.10
CA PHE A 60 -14.58 -3.84 -7.27
C PHE A 60 -15.06 -2.41 -7.54
N GLN A 61 -15.19 -1.63 -6.47
CA GLN A 61 -15.77 -0.29 -6.51
C GLN A 61 -14.72 0.77 -6.83
N GLY A 62 -15.09 1.72 -7.69
CA GLY A 62 -14.31 2.93 -7.91
C GLY A 62 -12.94 2.70 -8.54
N ILE A 63 -12.77 1.58 -9.26
CA ILE A 63 -11.55 1.30 -10.00
C ILE A 63 -11.37 2.33 -11.12
N GLU A 64 -10.23 3.01 -11.12
CA GLU A 64 -9.91 4.06 -12.08
C GLU A 64 -9.41 3.50 -13.41
N ALA A 65 -8.62 2.43 -13.35
CA ALA A 65 -8.04 1.76 -14.50
C ALA A 65 -7.75 0.30 -14.20
N TRP A 66 -7.64 -0.49 -15.27
CA TRP A 66 -7.21 -1.89 -15.23
C TRP A 66 -5.95 -2.07 -16.06
N ILE A 67 -5.04 -2.90 -15.56
CA ILE A 67 -3.82 -3.35 -16.24
C ILE A 67 -3.95 -4.87 -16.45
N ASN A 68 -3.44 -5.38 -17.58
CA ASN A 68 -3.49 -6.79 -17.99
C ASN A 68 -4.90 -7.39 -18.24
N SER A 69 -5.97 -6.61 -18.11
CA SER A 69 -7.33 -7.04 -18.46
C SER A 69 -8.24 -5.86 -18.79
N GLU A 70 -9.40 -6.15 -19.39
CA GLU A 70 -10.55 -5.26 -19.30
C GLU A 70 -11.09 -5.23 -17.86
N ALA A 71 -12.06 -4.35 -17.59
CA ALA A 71 -12.68 -4.28 -16.27
C ALA A 71 -13.39 -5.59 -15.92
N LEU A 72 -13.12 -6.11 -14.72
CA LEU A 72 -13.75 -7.31 -14.20
C LEU A 72 -14.79 -6.96 -13.14
N THR A 73 -15.80 -7.80 -13.04
CA THR A 73 -16.79 -7.85 -11.94
C THR A 73 -16.72 -9.22 -11.25
N PRO A 74 -17.29 -9.38 -10.05
CA PRO A 74 -17.45 -10.69 -9.43
C PRO A 74 -18.20 -11.70 -10.31
N GLU A 75 -19.16 -11.26 -11.14
CA GLU A 75 -19.90 -12.12 -12.07
C GLU A 75 -18.99 -12.69 -13.18
N ASP A 76 -18.03 -11.91 -13.68
CA ASP A 76 -17.03 -12.38 -14.66
C ASP A 76 -16.06 -13.44 -14.10
N LEU A 77 -16.05 -13.59 -12.77
CA LEU A 77 -15.18 -14.49 -12.03
C LEU A 77 -15.90 -15.73 -11.48
N GLU A 78 -17.21 -15.87 -11.72
CA GLU A 78 -17.98 -17.03 -11.30
C GLU A 78 -17.39 -18.34 -11.88
N GLY A 79 -17.37 -19.40 -11.06
CA GLY A 79 -16.78 -20.69 -11.43
C GLY A 79 -15.26 -20.76 -11.29
N LYS A 80 -14.58 -19.68 -10.91
CA LYS A 80 -13.13 -19.64 -10.70
C LYS A 80 -12.78 -19.56 -9.22
N VAL A 81 -11.63 -20.09 -8.84
CA VAL A 81 -11.01 -19.80 -7.54
C VAL A 81 -10.27 -18.47 -7.71
N VAL A 82 -10.55 -17.50 -6.83
CA VAL A 82 -10.05 -16.13 -6.99
C VAL A 82 -9.26 -15.71 -5.76
N LEU A 83 -8.02 -15.27 -5.97
CA LEU A 83 -7.24 -14.57 -4.96
C LEU A 83 -7.30 -13.07 -5.24
N VAL A 84 -7.99 -12.31 -4.39
CA VAL A 84 -7.92 -10.84 -4.41
C VAL A 84 -6.74 -10.42 -3.55
N ASP A 85 -5.74 -9.79 -4.15
CA ASP A 85 -4.48 -9.41 -3.50
C ASP A 85 -4.34 -7.88 -3.44
N PHE A 86 -4.36 -7.31 -2.24
CA PHE A 86 -4.15 -5.88 -2.03
C PHE A 86 -2.66 -5.59 -1.86
N TRP A 87 -2.14 -4.72 -2.72
CA TRP A 87 -0.73 -4.40 -2.76
C TRP A 87 -0.50 -2.93 -3.12
N THR A 88 0.73 -2.45 -2.92
CA THR A 88 1.22 -1.20 -3.49
C THR A 88 2.70 -1.34 -3.83
N TYR A 89 3.16 -0.66 -4.88
CA TYR A 89 4.41 -1.06 -5.51
C TYR A 89 5.66 -0.68 -4.71
N SER A 90 5.63 0.36 -3.87
CA SER A 90 6.78 0.76 -3.05
C SER A 90 6.84 0.03 -1.69
N CYS A 91 5.89 -0.87 -1.42
CA CYS A 91 5.84 -1.63 -0.18
C CYS A 91 6.75 -2.87 -0.26
N ILE A 92 7.83 -2.90 0.53
CA ILE A 92 8.78 -4.03 0.53
C ILE A 92 8.08 -5.36 0.88
N ASN A 93 7.12 -5.35 1.80
CA ASN A 93 6.40 -6.56 2.19
C ASN A 93 5.57 -7.09 1.01
N CYS A 94 4.99 -6.21 0.17
CA CYS A 94 4.32 -6.61 -1.06
C CYS A 94 5.33 -7.16 -2.08
N ILE A 95 6.46 -6.49 -2.29
CA ILE A 95 7.48 -6.93 -3.26
C ILE A 95 7.98 -8.34 -2.95
N ARG A 96 8.14 -8.69 -1.66
CA ARG A 96 8.56 -10.03 -1.24
C ARG A 96 7.52 -11.13 -1.53
N THR A 97 6.25 -10.80 -1.75
CA THR A 97 5.23 -11.79 -2.16
C THR A 97 5.25 -12.10 -3.66
N TYR A 98 5.80 -11.20 -4.49
CA TYR A 98 5.74 -11.33 -5.96
C TYR A 98 6.24 -12.66 -6.52
N PRO A 99 7.33 -13.28 -6.02
CA PRO A 99 7.75 -14.59 -6.48
C PRO A 99 6.66 -15.65 -6.35
N TYR A 100 5.95 -15.68 -5.21
CA TYR A 100 4.86 -16.60 -4.94
C TYR A 100 3.64 -16.31 -5.81
N MET A 101 3.23 -15.05 -5.90
CA MET A 101 2.08 -14.64 -6.73
C MET A 101 2.28 -15.02 -8.20
N ARG A 102 3.49 -14.81 -8.74
CA ARG A 102 3.84 -15.20 -10.11
C ARG A 102 3.78 -16.71 -10.32
N ASP A 103 4.33 -17.47 -9.37
CA ASP A 103 4.39 -18.93 -9.49
C ASP A 103 2.98 -19.54 -9.37
N TRP A 104 2.19 -19.12 -8.39
CA TRP A 104 0.80 -19.56 -8.25
C TRP A 104 -0.04 -19.25 -9.48
N TYR A 105 0.06 -18.01 -9.99
CA TYR A 105 -0.68 -17.65 -11.20
C TYR A 105 -0.24 -18.50 -12.40
N THR A 106 1.06 -18.76 -12.55
CA THR A 106 1.58 -19.59 -13.64
C THR A 106 1.11 -21.04 -13.52
N LYS A 107 1.20 -21.64 -12.32
CA LYS A 107 0.83 -23.03 -12.04
C LYS A 107 -0.67 -23.30 -12.20
N TYR A 108 -1.51 -22.40 -11.69
CA TYR A 108 -2.92 -22.69 -11.46
C TYR A 108 -3.89 -22.00 -12.41
N ARG A 109 -3.48 -20.97 -13.18
CA ARG A 109 -4.42 -20.21 -14.04
C ARG A 109 -5.22 -21.07 -15.02
N ASP A 110 -4.58 -22.09 -15.61
CA ASP A 110 -5.21 -22.99 -16.58
C ASP A 110 -6.15 -24.02 -15.91
N GLN A 111 -6.17 -24.07 -14.58
CA GLN A 111 -7.02 -24.94 -13.75
C GLN A 111 -8.26 -24.18 -13.18
N GLY A 112 -8.44 -22.92 -13.59
CA GLY A 112 -9.54 -22.07 -13.12
C GLY A 112 -9.18 -21.19 -11.92
N PHE A 113 -7.90 -20.86 -11.73
CA PHE A 113 -7.44 -19.88 -10.74
C PHE A 113 -7.24 -18.50 -11.36
N VAL A 114 -7.57 -17.44 -10.64
CA VAL A 114 -7.28 -16.06 -11.05
C VAL A 114 -6.78 -15.27 -9.85
N ILE A 115 -5.73 -14.48 -10.04
CA ILE A 115 -5.36 -13.41 -9.11
C ILE A 115 -5.96 -12.10 -9.63
N VAL A 116 -6.59 -11.31 -8.76
CA VAL A 116 -6.96 -9.93 -9.03
C VAL A 116 -6.18 -9.04 -8.08
N GLY A 117 -5.14 -8.38 -8.60
CA GLY A 117 -4.29 -7.49 -7.81
C GLY A 117 -4.96 -6.12 -7.65
N ILE A 118 -5.44 -5.80 -6.46
CA ILE A 118 -5.97 -4.47 -6.14
C ILE A 118 -4.79 -3.58 -5.71
N HIS A 119 -4.34 -2.74 -6.62
CA HIS A 119 -3.35 -1.72 -6.31
C HIS A 119 -4.02 -0.57 -5.58
N THR A 120 -3.86 -0.50 -4.25
CA THR A 120 -4.33 0.62 -3.43
C THR A 120 -3.11 1.43 -2.99
N PRO A 121 -2.97 2.69 -3.40
CA PRO A 121 -1.74 3.47 -3.20
C PRO A 121 -1.58 3.92 -1.75
N GLU A 122 -0.42 3.71 -1.12
CA GLU A 122 -0.07 4.29 0.19
C GLU A 122 0.30 5.78 0.09
N PHE A 123 0.97 6.15 -1.00
CA PHE A 123 1.46 7.50 -1.30
C PHE A 123 0.85 8.07 -2.58
N ASN A 124 0.96 9.39 -2.77
CA ASN A 124 0.33 10.05 -3.92
C ASN A 124 0.97 9.67 -5.25
N PHE A 125 2.28 9.46 -5.29
CA PHE A 125 3.00 9.06 -6.50
C PHE A 125 2.58 7.67 -7.01
N GLU A 126 2.04 6.83 -6.13
CA GLU A 126 1.54 5.49 -6.47
C GLU A 126 0.17 5.50 -7.14
N LYS A 127 -0.49 6.67 -7.22
CA LYS A 127 -1.76 6.82 -7.97
C LYS A 127 -1.55 6.88 -9.47
N ASP A 128 -0.34 7.20 -9.91
CA ASP A 128 -0.04 7.37 -11.33
C ASP A 128 -0.06 6.02 -12.06
N TYR A 129 -0.86 5.95 -13.12
CA TYR A 129 -1.05 4.72 -13.88
C TYR A 129 0.25 4.20 -14.50
N ASP A 130 1.10 5.08 -15.03
CA ASP A 130 2.32 4.67 -15.72
C ASP A 130 3.35 4.12 -14.71
N ASN A 131 3.38 4.66 -13.50
CA ASN A 131 4.19 4.10 -12.40
C ASN A 131 3.75 2.68 -12.01
N VAL A 132 2.44 2.47 -11.84
CA VAL A 132 1.90 1.12 -11.53
C VAL A 132 2.15 0.17 -12.70
N LEU A 133 1.96 0.61 -13.94
CA LEU A 133 2.23 -0.17 -15.14
C LEU A 133 3.71 -0.58 -15.21
N LYS A 134 4.64 0.36 -15.02
CA LYS A 134 6.08 0.09 -14.95
C LYS A 134 6.37 -0.99 -13.90
N ALA A 135 5.86 -0.82 -12.68
CA ALA A 135 6.06 -1.78 -11.60
C ALA A 135 5.53 -3.19 -11.94
N THR A 136 4.34 -3.30 -12.55
CA THR A 136 3.81 -4.61 -12.99
C THR A 136 4.69 -5.27 -14.06
N GLN A 137 5.23 -4.48 -15.00
CA GLN A 137 6.09 -4.97 -16.09
C GLN A 137 7.45 -5.43 -15.57
N GLU A 138 8.12 -4.59 -14.77
CA GLU A 138 9.45 -4.88 -14.21
C GLU A 138 9.42 -6.11 -13.28
N ASN A 139 8.31 -6.30 -12.57
CA ASN A 139 8.12 -7.44 -11.67
C ASN A 139 7.39 -8.63 -12.31
N ASN A 140 7.12 -8.60 -13.62
CA ASN A 140 6.43 -9.67 -14.36
C ASN A 140 5.11 -10.12 -13.71
N LEU A 141 4.33 -9.16 -13.21
CA LEU A 141 2.99 -9.38 -12.66
C LEU A 141 2.00 -9.37 -13.84
N THR A 142 1.60 -10.57 -14.28
CA THR A 142 0.81 -10.75 -15.53
C THR A 142 -0.68 -11.00 -15.30
N TYR A 143 -1.10 -11.05 -14.04
CA TYR A 143 -2.50 -11.15 -13.66
C TYR A 143 -3.22 -9.79 -13.76
N PRO A 144 -4.56 -9.76 -13.84
CA PRO A 144 -5.37 -8.54 -13.76
C PRO A 144 -4.99 -7.67 -12.56
N VAL A 145 -4.77 -6.38 -12.80
CA VAL A 145 -4.50 -5.39 -11.76
C VAL A 145 -5.49 -4.23 -11.86
N ALA A 146 -6.11 -3.86 -10.74
CA ALA A 146 -7.10 -2.81 -10.64
C ALA A 146 -6.57 -1.65 -9.77
N LEU A 147 -6.61 -0.42 -10.28
CA LEU A 147 -6.17 0.76 -9.54
C LEU A 147 -7.30 1.31 -8.66
N ASP A 148 -7.19 1.11 -7.35
CA ASP A 148 -8.15 1.58 -6.33
C ASP A 148 -7.69 2.90 -5.66
N ASN A 149 -7.46 3.92 -6.48
CA ASN A 149 -6.94 5.22 -6.04
C ASN A 149 -7.84 5.96 -5.03
N SER A 150 -9.13 5.60 -4.99
CA SER A 150 -10.13 6.16 -4.07
C SER A 150 -10.39 5.29 -2.83
N TYR A 151 -9.69 4.15 -2.69
CA TYR A 151 -9.84 3.20 -1.58
C TYR A 151 -11.26 2.64 -1.43
N LEU A 152 -12.07 2.65 -2.49
CA LEU A 152 -13.45 2.21 -2.43
C LEU A 152 -13.51 0.68 -2.37
N THR A 153 -12.67 -0.01 -3.15
CA THR A 153 -12.53 -1.48 -3.08
C THR A 153 -11.88 -1.90 -1.76
N TRP A 154 -10.81 -1.23 -1.33
CA TRP A 154 -10.17 -1.40 -0.02
C TRP A 154 -11.19 -1.39 1.12
N ARG A 155 -12.06 -0.37 1.15
CA ARG A 155 -13.13 -0.27 2.17
C ARG A 155 -14.21 -1.32 2.00
N ALA A 156 -14.59 -1.68 0.77
CA ALA A 156 -15.57 -2.73 0.51
C ALA A 156 -15.11 -4.11 1.02
N TYR A 157 -13.80 -4.36 0.99
CA TYR A 157 -13.17 -5.57 1.53
C TYR A 157 -12.82 -5.47 3.01
N ARG A 158 -13.10 -4.32 3.64
CA ARG A 158 -12.76 -4.00 5.04
C ARG A 158 -11.26 -4.15 5.33
N ASN A 159 -10.42 -3.98 4.31
CA ASN A 159 -8.98 -4.17 4.44
C ASN A 159 -8.33 -3.10 5.33
N ARG A 160 -7.18 -3.44 5.92
CA ARG A 160 -6.37 -2.57 6.78
C ARG A 160 -4.87 -2.72 6.55
N PHE A 161 -4.41 -3.61 5.66
CA PHE A 161 -3.01 -3.99 5.54
C PHE A 161 -2.53 -4.11 4.09
N TRP A 162 -1.23 -3.90 3.91
CA TRP A 162 -0.46 -4.26 2.73
C TRP A 162 0.68 -5.22 3.13
N PRO A 163 0.88 -6.35 2.43
CA PRO A 163 -0.09 -6.98 1.52
C PRO A 163 -1.29 -7.54 2.30
N ALA A 164 -2.37 -7.84 1.59
CA ALA A 164 -3.52 -8.57 2.15
C ALA A 164 -4.21 -9.39 1.07
N SER A 165 -4.49 -10.66 1.37
CA SER A 165 -5.09 -11.58 0.41
C SER A 165 -6.45 -12.10 0.88
N TYR A 166 -7.38 -12.25 -0.06
CA TYR A 166 -8.72 -12.78 0.17
C TYR A 166 -9.00 -13.87 -0.86
N LEU A 167 -9.15 -15.11 -0.40
CA LEU A 167 -9.31 -16.28 -1.27
C LEU A 167 -10.77 -16.70 -1.33
N PHE A 168 -11.34 -16.68 -2.54
CA PHE A 168 -12.72 -17.03 -2.84
C PHE A 168 -12.79 -18.36 -3.60
N ASP A 169 -13.82 -19.15 -3.30
CA ASP A 169 -14.12 -20.38 -4.05
C ASP A 169 -14.88 -20.12 -5.37
N ARG A 170 -15.17 -21.19 -6.11
CA ARG A 170 -15.90 -21.16 -7.39
C ARG A 170 -17.33 -20.62 -7.29
N ASP A 171 -17.92 -20.60 -6.09
CA ASP A 171 -19.24 -20.03 -5.81
C ASP A 171 -19.14 -18.55 -5.38
N GLY A 172 -17.94 -17.94 -5.47
CA GLY A 172 -17.68 -16.57 -5.07
C GLY A 172 -17.76 -16.34 -3.56
N GLN A 173 -17.63 -17.38 -2.73
CA GLN A 173 -17.64 -17.28 -1.27
C GLN A 173 -16.23 -17.11 -0.74
N LEU A 174 -16.02 -16.15 0.15
CA LEU A 174 -14.75 -15.96 0.86
C LEU A 174 -14.50 -17.17 1.76
N ARG A 175 -13.34 -17.79 1.60
CA ARG A 175 -12.95 -19.01 2.36
C ARG A 175 -11.79 -18.78 3.30
N TYR A 176 -10.89 -17.88 2.93
CA TYR A 176 -9.68 -17.60 3.70
C TYR A 176 -9.22 -16.15 3.47
N THR A 177 -8.61 -15.55 4.49
CA THR A 177 -7.90 -14.27 4.36
C THR A 177 -6.49 -14.42 4.89
N HIS A 178 -5.60 -13.56 4.43
CA HIS A 178 -4.28 -13.39 5.03
C HIS A 178 -3.93 -11.89 5.07
N PHE A 179 -3.47 -11.38 6.20
CA PHE A 179 -3.03 -9.99 6.35
C PHE A 179 -1.55 -9.96 6.69
N GLY A 180 -0.78 -9.21 5.90
CA GLY A 180 0.67 -9.18 5.99
C GLY A 180 1.34 -10.17 5.04
N GLU A 181 2.67 -10.20 5.10
CA GLU A 181 3.51 -11.09 4.32
C GLU A 181 3.69 -12.43 5.06
N GLY A 182 3.72 -13.55 4.32
CA GLY A 182 3.93 -14.88 4.87
C GLY A 182 2.83 -15.88 4.52
N ASN A 183 2.75 -16.97 5.29
CA ASN A 183 1.78 -18.07 5.13
C ASN A 183 1.57 -18.54 3.68
N TYR A 184 2.65 -18.56 2.89
CA TYR A 184 2.58 -18.89 1.47
C TYR A 184 2.17 -20.34 1.24
N ASP A 185 2.72 -21.27 2.03
CA ASP A 185 2.40 -22.69 2.02
C ASP A 185 0.93 -22.95 2.38
N VAL A 186 0.43 -22.28 3.41
CA VAL A 186 -0.98 -22.37 3.83
C VAL A 186 -1.90 -21.82 2.74
N THR A 187 -1.58 -20.65 2.20
CA THR A 187 -2.39 -20.00 1.16
C THR A 187 -2.45 -20.85 -0.11
N GLU A 188 -1.31 -21.37 -0.55
CA GLU A 188 -1.24 -22.26 -1.72
C GLU A 188 -1.96 -23.60 -1.47
N GLY A 189 -1.84 -24.16 -0.27
CA GLY A 189 -2.60 -25.36 0.11
C GLY A 189 -4.11 -25.15 -0.04
N TYR A 190 -4.64 -23.99 0.35
CA TYR A 190 -6.05 -23.66 0.14
C TYR A 190 -6.40 -23.39 -1.33
N ILE A 191 -5.51 -22.80 -2.11
CA ILE A 191 -5.69 -22.69 -3.57
C ILE A 191 -5.85 -24.09 -4.17
N GLN A 192 -4.95 -25.02 -3.81
CA GLN A 192 -5.00 -26.41 -4.29
C GLN A 192 -6.30 -27.12 -3.86
N GLU A 193 -6.69 -26.99 -2.59
CA GLU A 193 -7.92 -27.56 -2.03
C GLU A 193 -9.17 -27.08 -2.79
N LEU A 194 -9.30 -25.77 -3.01
CA LEU A 194 -10.45 -25.17 -3.70
C LEU A 194 -10.49 -25.49 -5.20
N LEU A 195 -9.32 -25.72 -5.82
CA LEU A 195 -9.24 -26.18 -7.20
C LEU A 195 -9.53 -27.68 -7.34
N GLY A 196 -9.35 -28.46 -6.26
CA GLY A 196 -9.41 -29.92 -6.27
C GLY A 196 -8.17 -30.54 -6.93
N THR A 197 -7.01 -29.91 -6.76
CA THR A 197 -5.72 -30.34 -7.32
C THR A 197 -4.73 -30.63 -6.19
N GLU A 198 -3.66 -31.36 -6.49
CA GLU A 198 -2.56 -31.63 -5.57
C GLU A 198 -1.24 -31.35 -6.31
N GLY A 199 -0.26 -30.77 -5.62
CA GLY A 199 1.04 -30.49 -6.22
C GLY A 199 2.08 -30.02 -5.21
N GLU A 200 3.34 -30.00 -5.65
CA GLU A 200 4.41 -29.41 -4.85
C GLU A 200 4.19 -27.91 -4.66
N LEU A 201 4.29 -27.47 -3.40
CA LEU A 201 4.17 -26.06 -3.04
C LEU A 201 5.35 -25.26 -3.61
N THR A 202 5.11 -23.98 -3.85
CA THR A 202 6.13 -23.00 -4.22
C THR A 202 7.17 -22.90 -3.11
N GLU A 203 8.41 -23.25 -3.42
CA GLU A 203 9.54 -23.00 -2.53
C GLU A 203 9.96 -21.53 -2.59
N GLY A 204 10.34 -20.97 -1.44
CA GLY A 204 10.89 -19.62 -1.36
C GLY A 204 11.36 -19.29 0.05
N GLU A 205 11.93 -18.10 0.21
CA GLU A 205 12.34 -17.60 1.52
C GLU A 205 11.09 -17.17 2.31
N LEU A 206 10.93 -17.75 3.50
CA LEU A 206 9.93 -17.30 4.45
C LEU A 206 10.43 -16.04 5.18
N PRO A 207 9.56 -15.08 5.48
CA PRO A 207 9.96 -13.89 6.22
C PRO A 207 10.43 -14.27 7.63
N ALA A 208 11.65 -13.85 7.99
CA ALA A 208 12.22 -14.04 9.32
C ALA A 208 11.84 -12.90 10.28
N PHE A 209 10.53 -12.65 10.46
CA PHE A 209 10.01 -11.52 11.26
C PHE A 209 10.54 -11.48 12.69
N GLU A 210 10.80 -12.64 13.30
CA GLU A 210 11.35 -12.75 14.66
C GLU A 210 12.73 -12.08 14.82
N LEU A 211 13.43 -11.85 13.70
CA LEU A 211 14.75 -11.20 13.64
C LEU A 211 14.64 -9.69 13.39
N VAL A 212 13.45 -9.16 13.10
CA VAL A 212 13.18 -7.74 12.83
C VAL A 212 12.43 -7.12 14.01
N HIS A 213 13.07 -6.23 14.76
CA HIS A 213 12.46 -5.59 15.96
C HIS A 213 12.16 -4.10 15.75
N SER A 214 12.38 -3.61 14.53
CA SER A 214 12.01 -2.25 14.12
C SER A 214 10.74 -2.24 13.30
N PRO A 215 9.73 -1.43 13.67
CA PRO A 215 8.53 -1.27 12.86
C PRO A 215 8.83 -0.37 11.67
N GLU A 216 8.03 -0.49 10.62
CA GLU A 216 7.96 0.56 9.60
C GLU A 216 7.77 1.93 10.25
N THR A 217 8.57 2.91 9.83
CA THR A 217 8.53 4.26 10.42
C THR A 217 8.35 5.33 9.35
N TYR A 218 7.28 6.12 9.50
CA TYR A 218 6.92 7.22 8.62
C TYR A 218 7.55 8.53 9.06
N PHE A 219 8.05 9.30 8.10
CA PHE A 219 8.70 10.59 8.37
C PHE A 219 7.75 11.79 8.22
N GLY A 220 6.57 11.60 7.62
CA GLY A 220 5.51 12.62 7.57
C GLY A 220 4.74 12.78 8.89
N TRP A 221 4.26 14.00 9.18
CA TRP A 221 3.67 14.32 10.49
C TRP A 221 2.38 13.57 10.81
N TRP A 222 1.71 12.96 9.83
CA TRP A 222 0.44 12.24 10.05
C TRP A 222 0.63 10.91 10.78
N ARG A 223 1.71 10.17 10.46
CA ARG A 223 2.02 8.84 11.02
C ARG A 223 3.38 8.79 11.71
N SER A 224 4.02 9.95 11.89
CA SER A 224 5.31 9.97 12.56
C SER A 224 5.19 9.59 14.02
N GLU A 225 6.10 8.71 14.44
CA GLU A 225 6.29 8.32 15.83
C GLU A 225 7.78 8.40 16.16
N ARG A 226 8.12 8.52 17.45
CA ARG A 226 9.51 8.40 17.94
C ARG A 226 10.52 9.38 17.30
N PHE A 227 10.06 10.57 16.91
CA PHE A 227 10.92 11.68 16.51
C PHE A 227 11.74 12.19 17.70
N ALA A 228 13.05 12.32 17.54
CA ALA A 228 13.99 12.54 18.64
C ALA A 228 14.90 13.77 18.48
N SER A 229 14.75 14.58 17.42
CA SER A 229 15.43 15.89 17.39
C SER A 229 14.96 16.75 18.58
N PRO A 230 15.84 17.60 19.17
CA PRO A 230 15.48 18.45 20.30
C PRO A 230 14.38 19.47 20.00
N GLU A 231 14.26 19.89 18.74
CA GLU A 231 13.25 20.86 18.30
C GLU A 231 11.87 20.22 18.15
N GLU A 232 10.81 20.99 18.43
CA GLU A 232 9.45 20.54 18.14
C GLU A 232 9.24 20.37 16.63
N THR A 233 8.50 19.33 16.25
CA THR A 233 8.10 19.11 14.85
C THR A 233 7.29 20.29 14.31
N VAL A 234 7.85 21.00 13.33
CA VAL A 234 7.16 22.08 12.62
C VAL A 234 6.49 21.50 11.37
N ARG A 235 5.15 21.46 11.39
CA ARG A 235 4.35 20.94 10.28
C ARG A 235 4.28 21.91 9.10
N ASP A 236 4.47 21.36 7.89
CA ASP A 236 4.26 22.00 6.59
C ASP A 236 5.05 23.29 6.35
N ARG A 237 6.10 23.54 7.13
CA ARG A 237 7.00 24.68 6.99
C ARG A 237 8.44 24.24 7.21
N ALA A 238 9.36 24.91 6.51
CA ALA A 238 10.78 24.69 6.69
C ALA A 238 11.20 25.06 8.12
N ALA A 239 11.99 24.20 8.74
CA ALA A 239 12.60 24.39 10.04
C ALA A 239 14.00 23.77 10.04
N THR A 240 14.83 24.20 10.98
CA THR A 240 16.17 23.65 11.19
C THR A 240 16.16 22.76 12.40
N TYR A 241 16.70 21.55 12.24
CA TYR A 241 16.77 20.54 13.29
C TYR A 241 18.22 20.22 13.63
N THR A 242 18.42 19.67 14.81
CA THR A 242 19.71 19.13 15.26
C THR A 242 19.56 17.70 15.74
N PHE A 243 20.64 16.93 15.66
CA PHE A 243 20.64 15.58 16.23
C PHE A 243 20.66 15.62 17.76
N PRO A 244 19.95 14.71 18.44
CA PRO A 244 20.11 14.51 19.87
C PRO A 244 21.51 13.95 20.17
N SER A 245 21.96 14.07 21.42
CA SER A 245 23.23 13.47 21.85
C SER A 245 23.27 11.94 21.75
N THR A 246 22.09 11.31 21.79
CA THR A 246 21.91 9.84 21.73
C THR A 246 20.58 9.52 21.07
N LEU A 247 20.55 8.48 20.25
CA LEU A 247 19.33 7.94 19.63
C LEU A 247 19.01 6.56 20.23
N ARG A 248 17.79 6.34 20.73
CA ARG A 248 17.33 5.04 21.22
C ARG A 248 16.86 4.16 20.05
N LEU A 249 16.71 2.86 20.31
CA LEU A 249 16.17 1.94 19.31
C LEU A 249 14.78 2.40 18.82
N ASN A 250 14.61 2.38 17.50
CA ASN A 250 13.43 2.82 16.75
C ASN A 250 13.14 4.32 16.87
N GLU A 251 14.13 5.13 17.26
CA GLU A 251 14.04 6.58 17.16
C GLU A 251 14.73 7.08 15.89
N TRP A 252 14.26 8.24 15.42
CA TRP A 252 14.84 8.95 14.30
C TRP A 252 14.96 10.44 14.57
N ALA A 253 15.93 11.07 13.94
CA ALA A 253 16.21 12.49 14.10
C ALA A 253 16.66 13.11 12.79
N LEU A 254 16.54 14.42 12.71
CA LEU A 254 16.95 15.24 11.59
C LEU A 254 18.03 16.25 12.02
N GLU A 255 18.93 16.56 11.09
CA GLU A 255 19.86 17.69 11.16
C GLU A 255 19.78 18.49 9.87
N GLY A 256 19.91 19.82 9.96
CA GLY A 256 19.82 20.72 8.81
C GLY A 256 18.39 21.20 8.56
N GLN A 257 18.13 21.74 7.38
CA GLN A 257 16.84 22.31 7.04
C GLN A 257 15.89 21.24 6.48
N TRP A 258 14.71 21.11 7.05
CA TRP A 258 13.70 20.15 6.62
C TRP A 258 12.30 20.76 6.62
N THR A 259 11.45 20.28 5.73
CA THR A 259 10.00 20.49 5.81
C THR A 259 9.30 19.16 6.03
N ILE A 260 8.67 18.97 7.19
CA ILE A 260 7.90 17.77 7.48
C ILE A 260 6.48 18.00 6.95
N ARG A 261 6.12 17.32 5.86
CA ARG A 261 4.80 17.32 5.23
C ARG A 261 3.92 16.24 5.84
N GLU A 262 2.66 16.16 5.41
CA GLU A 262 1.71 15.17 5.91
C GLU A 262 2.23 13.73 5.78
N LYS A 263 2.84 13.38 4.65
CA LYS A 263 3.24 12.00 4.32
C LYS A 263 4.75 11.75 4.25
N PHE A 264 5.58 12.79 4.19
CA PHE A 264 7.03 12.67 4.05
C PHE A 264 7.77 13.83 4.73
N ALA A 265 9.07 13.67 4.96
CA ALA A 265 9.98 14.76 5.29
C ALA A 265 10.79 15.14 4.04
N GLN A 266 10.94 16.44 3.76
CA GLN A 266 11.61 16.96 2.57
C GLN A 266 12.87 17.74 2.94
N THR A 267 13.98 17.50 2.25
CA THR A 267 15.23 18.25 2.43
C THR A 267 15.07 19.70 2.00
N GLY A 268 15.57 20.62 2.81
CA GLY A 268 15.62 22.06 2.53
C GLY A 268 16.98 22.49 1.98
N GLU A 269 17.24 23.80 2.02
CA GLU A 269 18.51 24.36 1.56
C GLU A 269 19.70 23.92 2.43
N GLY A 270 20.82 23.61 1.77
CA GLY A 270 22.06 23.19 2.41
C GLY A 270 22.10 21.70 2.75
N ALA A 271 23.17 21.27 3.41
CA ALA A 271 23.33 19.89 3.82
C ALA A 271 22.26 19.51 4.85
N SER A 272 21.57 18.40 4.59
CA SER A 272 20.55 17.85 5.45
C SER A 272 20.93 16.41 5.80
N ARG A 273 20.58 15.96 7.01
CA ARG A 273 20.84 14.57 7.44
C ARG A 273 19.65 13.98 8.19
N LEU A 274 19.48 12.68 8.02
CA LEU A 274 18.49 11.87 8.74
C LEU A 274 19.24 10.73 9.42
N ALA A 275 18.98 10.51 10.71
CA ALA A 275 19.54 9.41 11.46
C ALA A 275 18.42 8.51 11.99
N PHE A 276 18.64 7.19 11.97
CA PHE A 276 17.72 6.18 12.50
C PHE A 276 18.52 5.07 13.20
N ARG A 277 18.05 4.61 14.36
CA ARG A 277 18.61 3.41 15.02
C ARG A 277 17.61 2.26 14.96
N TYR A 278 17.97 1.15 14.35
CA TYR A 278 17.06 0.02 14.08
C TYR A 278 17.68 -1.33 14.49
N HIS A 279 16.85 -2.38 14.47
CA HIS A 279 17.23 -3.76 14.65
C HIS A 279 16.61 -4.62 13.55
N ALA A 280 17.39 -4.93 12.51
CA ALA A 280 17.01 -5.71 11.34
C ALA A 280 18.26 -6.09 10.54
N GLY A 281 18.15 -7.00 9.56
CA GLY A 281 19.24 -7.27 8.60
C GLY A 281 19.27 -6.24 7.46
N TYR A 282 18.10 -5.82 6.99
CA TYR A 282 17.94 -4.94 5.83
C TYR A 282 17.23 -3.64 6.22
N ALA A 283 17.62 -2.54 5.57
CA ALA A 283 16.93 -1.26 5.67
C ALA A 283 16.66 -0.72 4.26
N ASN A 284 15.39 -0.44 3.97
CA ASN A 284 14.94 0.16 2.73
C ASN A 284 14.26 1.49 3.03
N PHE A 285 14.41 2.46 2.14
CA PHE A 285 13.73 3.74 2.24
C PHE A 285 12.86 3.95 1.02
N VAL A 286 11.67 4.50 1.22
CA VAL A 286 10.88 5.04 0.12
C VAL A 286 11.26 6.51 -0.02
N PHE A 287 11.87 6.84 -1.16
CA PHE A 287 12.23 8.20 -1.51
C PHE A 287 11.32 8.72 -2.60
N GLY A 288 11.33 10.05 -2.77
CA GLY A 288 10.81 10.72 -3.96
C GLY A 288 11.62 11.96 -4.25
N ILE A 289 11.49 12.44 -5.48
CA ILE A 289 12.05 13.72 -5.93
C ILE A 289 11.17 14.24 -7.06
N GLU A 290 11.19 15.56 -7.29
CA GLU A 290 10.47 16.16 -8.42
C GLU A 290 10.92 15.55 -9.76
N ASP A 291 9.96 15.28 -10.65
CA ASP A 291 10.20 14.65 -11.94
C ASP A 291 11.33 15.32 -12.73
N GLY A 292 12.24 14.49 -13.25
CA GLY A 292 13.39 14.95 -14.03
C GLY A 292 14.55 15.51 -13.19
N LYS A 293 14.44 15.53 -11.86
CA LYS A 293 15.56 15.78 -10.96
C LYS A 293 16.27 14.49 -10.55
N THR A 294 17.47 14.65 -10.04
CA THR A 294 18.26 13.58 -9.46
C THR A 294 19.01 14.11 -8.26
N ALA A 295 19.14 13.29 -7.22
CA ALA A 295 19.91 13.62 -6.03
C ALA A 295 20.71 12.41 -5.55
N ASP A 296 21.91 12.66 -5.06
CA ASP A 296 22.74 11.64 -4.43
C ASP A 296 22.56 11.68 -2.92
N VAL A 297 22.27 10.51 -2.32
CA VAL A 297 22.12 10.32 -0.88
C VAL A 297 23.21 9.39 -0.39
N LYS A 298 24.12 9.91 0.42
CA LYS A 298 25.17 9.08 1.01
C LYS A 298 24.63 8.35 2.22
N VAL A 299 24.91 7.06 2.29
CA VAL A 299 24.50 6.18 3.37
C VAL A 299 25.70 5.83 4.23
N TYR A 300 25.55 6.03 5.54
CA TYR A 300 26.50 5.64 6.55
C TYR A 300 25.82 4.68 7.52
N VAL A 301 26.47 3.58 7.87
CA VAL A 301 25.98 2.63 8.86
C VAL A 301 27.06 2.43 9.91
N ASP A 302 26.67 2.53 11.18
CA ASP A 302 27.54 2.40 12.35
C ASP A 302 28.78 3.33 12.29
N GLY A 303 28.61 4.50 11.67
CA GLY A 303 29.64 5.52 11.50
C GLY A 303 30.52 5.38 10.26
N GLU A 304 30.34 4.30 9.48
CA GLU A 304 31.12 4.04 8.27
C GLU A 304 30.32 4.33 7.00
N TYR A 305 30.95 4.98 6.02
CA TYR A 305 30.35 5.14 4.70
C TYR A 305 30.15 3.77 4.06
N THR A 306 28.94 3.52 3.56
CA THR A 306 28.60 2.25 2.91
C THR A 306 28.37 2.41 1.42
N THR A 307 27.49 3.32 1.02
CA THR A 307 27.09 3.50 -0.39
C THR A 307 26.56 4.90 -0.66
N THR A 308 26.33 5.22 -1.93
CA THR A 308 25.56 6.38 -2.37
C THR A 308 24.38 5.88 -3.20
N LEU A 309 23.17 6.28 -2.83
CA LEU A 309 21.96 6.04 -3.60
C LEU A 309 21.71 7.23 -4.53
N THR A 310 21.40 6.97 -5.79
CA THR A 310 20.99 8.01 -6.74
C THR A 310 19.48 7.96 -6.87
N ILE A 311 18.81 8.97 -6.31
CA ILE A 311 17.35 9.10 -6.30
C ILE A 311 16.94 9.88 -7.54
N ASN A 312 16.16 9.26 -8.42
CA ASN A 312 15.71 9.87 -9.68
C ASN A 312 14.23 9.62 -9.98
N ASP A 313 13.54 8.88 -9.11
CA ASP A 313 12.10 8.65 -9.13
C ASP A 313 11.58 8.41 -7.69
N ALA A 314 10.26 8.28 -7.57
CA ALA A 314 9.61 7.92 -6.31
C ALA A 314 9.39 6.40 -6.23
N ASP A 315 10.24 5.73 -5.44
CA ASP A 315 10.29 4.28 -5.32
C ASP A 315 10.97 3.83 -4.01
N LEU A 316 11.03 2.52 -3.80
CA LEU A 316 11.77 1.86 -2.74
C LEU A 316 13.25 1.67 -3.12
N TYR A 317 14.15 2.07 -2.22
CA TYR A 317 15.59 1.96 -2.37
C TYR A 317 16.18 1.13 -1.22
N GLU A 318 16.90 0.07 -1.53
CA GLU A 318 17.69 -0.68 -0.55
C GLU A 318 18.92 0.14 -0.12
N ALA A 319 18.94 0.60 1.13
CA ALA A 319 20.02 1.42 1.65
C ALA A 319 21.13 0.57 2.30
N TYR A 320 20.76 -0.55 2.91
CA TYR A 320 21.70 -1.41 3.62
C TYR A 320 21.23 -2.85 3.75
N ARG A 321 22.19 -3.78 3.73
CA ARG A 321 21.97 -5.23 3.88
C ARG A 321 23.10 -5.88 4.66
N SER A 322 22.74 -6.61 5.72
CA SER A 322 23.65 -7.37 6.57
C SER A 322 22.93 -8.53 7.28
N ALA A 323 23.62 -9.25 8.16
CA ALA A 323 22.98 -10.19 9.08
C ALA A 323 22.16 -9.42 10.14
N PRO A 324 21.04 -9.97 10.64
CA PRO A 324 20.21 -9.27 11.62
C PRO A 324 20.98 -8.82 12.86
N GLY A 325 20.82 -7.54 13.20
CA GLY A 325 21.46 -6.92 14.34
C GLY A 325 20.96 -5.50 14.56
N GLU A 326 21.49 -4.85 15.59
CA GLU A 326 21.21 -3.44 15.86
C GLU A 326 22.20 -2.55 15.09
N HIS A 327 21.68 -1.53 14.42
CA HIS A 327 22.45 -0.64 13.56
C HIS A 327 22.01 0.82 13.74
N HIS A 328 22.94 1.73 13.46
CA HIS A 328 22.68 3.16 13.30
C HIS A 328 22.92 3.59 11.86
N ILE A 329 21.85 3.90 11.12
CA ILE A 329 21.94 4.42 9.76
C ILE A 329 21.81 5.93 9.77
N MET A 330 22.69 6.60 9.02
CA MET A 330 22.63 8.03 8.75
C MET A 330 22.67 8.27 7.24
N LEU A 331 21.70 9.05 6.77
CA LEU A 331 21.63 9.55 5.41
C LEU A 331 22.14 10.99 5.37
N GLU A 332 23.03 11.31 4.44
CA GLU A 332 23.47 12.66 4.15
C GLU A 332 23.00 13.08 2.74
N PHE A 333 22.29 14.19 2.69
CA PHE A 333 21.71 14.78 1.49
C PHE A 333 22.42 16.10 1.18
N THR A 334 22.92 16.24 -0.05
CA THR A 334 23.51 17.49 -0.55
C THR A 334 22.53 18.34 -1.34
N ASP A 335 21.51 17.71 -1.91
CA ASP A 335 20.53 18.36 -2.77
C ASP A 335 19.20 18.62 -2.04
N PRO A 336 18.59 19.80 -2.23
CA PRO A 336 17.29 20.11 -1.66
C PRO A 336 16.17 19.40 -2.45
N GLY A 337 15.03 19.21 -1.80
CA GLY A 337 13.81 18.69 -2.43
C GLY A 337 13.68 17.18 -2.48
N VAL A 338 14.62 16.42 -1.90
CA VAL A 338 14.46 14.97 -1.71
C VAL A 338 13.40 14.72 -0.66
N GLU A 339 12.44 13.87 -0.98
CA GLU A 339 11.34 13.45 -0.13
C GLU A 339 11.67 12.08 0.47
N VAL A 340 11.54 11.94 1.79
CA VAL A 340 11.74 10.67 2.50
C VAL A 340 10.41 10.30 3.16
N TYR A 341 9.81 9.20 2.72
CA TYR A 341 8.45 8.81 3.11
C TYR A 341 8.47 7.89 4.33
N THR A 342 9.14 6.75 4.20
CA THR A 342 9.20 5.71 5.22
C THR A 342 10.54 4.98 5.18
N ILE A 343 10.90 4.35 6.29
CA ILE A 343 11.93 3.31 6.37
C ILE A 343 11.25 1.97 6.72
N THR A 344 11.59 0.93 5.97
CA THR A 344 11.08 -0.42 6.14
C THR A 344 12.24 -1.42 6.27
N PHE A 345 11.94 -2.60 6.82
CA PHE A 345 12.96 -3.53 7.28
C PHE A 345 12.77 -4.95 6.74
N GLY A 346 13.81 -5.77 6.87
CA GLY A 346 13.83 -7.20 6.53
C GLY A 346 14.97 -7.92 7.26
N ALA A 347 15.06 -9.23 7.10
CA ALA A 347 16.06 -10.07 7.78
C ALA A 347 16.73 -11.07 6.84
#